data_AF-A0A951BJX1-F1
#
_entry.id   AF-A0A951BJX1-F1
#
_cell.length_a   1.000
_cell.length_b   1.000
_cell.length_c   1.000
_cell.angle_alpha   90.00
_cell.angle_beta   90.00
_cell.angle_gamma   90.00
#
_symmetry.space_group_name_H-M   'P 1'
#
loop_
_entity.id
_entity.type
_entity.pdbx_description
1 polymer ?
#
loop_
_entity_poly.entity_id
_entity_poly.type
_entity_poly.pdbx_seq_one_letter_code
_entity_poly.pdbx_strand_id
1 'polypeptide(L)'
;MASDSSPICFRVPADERSLLEVVARHQGQTLSAFVRNAVIRVAQGLIDEYGVEAVFQKFETIEARRAAEVSARVDEFRARLLPQQHRGSPD
;
A
#
# COMPACT_ATOMS: atom_id res chain seq x y z
N MET A 1 -8.19 21.56 4.04
CA MET A 1 -7.30 20.64 3.31
C MET A 1 -8.16 19.47 2.87
N ALA A 2 -8.70 19.50 1.64
CA ALA A 2 -9.41 18.34 1.10
C ALA A 2 -8.34 17.28 0.84
N SER A 3 -8.30 16.23 1.65
CA SER A 3 -7.41 15.10 1.41
C SER A 3 -7.74 14.52 0.04
N ASP A 4 -6.71 14.26 -0.78
CA ASP A 4 -6.82 13.48 -2.01
C ASP A 4 -7.48 12.14 -1.69
N SER A 5 -8.80 12.06 -1.85
CA SER A 5 -9.58 10.87 -1.51
C SER A 5 -9.72 9.97 -2.74
N SER A 6 -8.57 9.63 -3.34
CA SER A 6 -8.57 8.57 -4.34
C SER A 6 -9.05 7.27 -3.69
N PRO A 7 -10.04 6.58 -4.28
CA PRO A 7 -10.56 5.35 -3.70
C PRO A 7 -9.46 4.30 -3.63
N ILE A 8 -9.25 3.73 -2.44
CA ILE A 8 -8.34 2.61 -2.27
C ILE A 8 -9.09 1.33 -2.70
N CYS A 9 -8.58 0.68 -3.74
CA CYS A 9 -9.14 -0.55 -4.28
C CYS A 9 -8.27 -1.74 -3.88
N PHE A 10 -8.91 -2.77 -3.34
CA PHE A 10 -8.26 -4.04 -3.01
C PHE A 10 -8.75 -5.13 -3.95
N ARG A 11 -7.83 -5.98 -4.41
CA ARG A 11 -8.20 -7.21 -5.12
C ARG A 11 -8.33 -8.31 -4.09
N VAL A 12 -9.45 -9.03 -4.15
CA VAL A 12 -9.77 -10.14 -3.26
C VAL A 12 -10.20 -11.33 -4.14
N PRO A 13 -9.79 -12.56 -3.79
CA PRO A 13 -10.33 -13.78 -4.39
C PRO A 13 -11.87 -13.83 -4.35
N ALA A 14 -12.47 -14.54 -5.31
CA ALA A 14 -13.93 -14.54 -5.49
C ALA A 14 -14.69 -15.19 -4.32
N ASP A 15 -14.11 -16.23 -3.74
CA ASP A 15 -14.59 -16.91 -2.54
C ASP A 15 -14.54 -15.99 -1.31
N GLU A 16 -13.40 -15.35 -1.07
CA GLU A 16 -13.25 -14.37 0.02
C GLU A 16 -14.23 -13.21 -0.14
N ARG A 17 -14.37 -12.67 -1.36
CA ARG A 17 -15.33 -11.61 -1.65
C ARG A 17 -16.77 -12.04 -1.33
N SER A 18 -17.15 -13.25 -1.71
CA SER A 18 -18.50 -13.77 -1.47
C SER A 18 -18.81 -13.84 0.03
N LEU A 19 -17.84 -14.32 0.83
CA LEU A 19 -17.97 -14.33 2.29
C LEU A 19 -18.13 -12.91 2.86
N LEU A 20 -17.27 -11.98 2.44
CA LEU A 20 -17.32 -10.59 2.91
C LEU A 20 -18.67 -9.93 2.56
N GLU A 21 -19.21 -10.18 1.37
CA GLU A 21 -20.52 -9.65 0.96
C GLU A 21 -21.67 -10.22 1.81
N VAL A 22 -21.65 -11.51 2.13
CA VAL A 22 -22.68 -12.14 2.99
C VAL A 22 -22.64 -11.54 4.39
N VAL A 23 -21.46 -11.40 4.99
CA VAL A 23 -21.31 -10.83 6.33
C VAL A 23 -21.69 -9.35 6.35
N ALA A 24 -21.27 -8.57 5.35
CA ALA A 24 -21.64 -7.16 5.23
C ALA A 24 -23.17 -6.99 5.17
N ARG A 25 -23.85 -7.80 4.34
CA ARG A 25 -25.32 -7.80 4.25
C ARG A 25 -25.98 -8.18 5.57
N HIS A 26 -25.47 -9.21 6.24
CA HIS A 26 -25.99 -9.62 7.56
C HIS A 26 -25.90 -8.49 8.59
N GLN A 27 -24.87 -7.65 8.51
CA GLN A 27 -24.69 -6.47 9.38
C GLN A 27 -25.40 -5.20 8.87
N GLY A 28 -26.19 -5.29 7.80
CA GLY A 28 -26.89 -4.14 7.22
C GLY A 28 -25.96 -3.08 6.61
N GLN A 29 -24.76 -3.48 6.19
CA GLN A 29 -23.73 -2.58 5.64
C GLN A 29 -23.47 -2.88 4.16
N THR A 30 -22.98 -1.87 3.43
CA THR A 30 -22.36 -2.11 2.12
C THR A 30 -21.01 -2.80 2.31
N LEU A 31 -20.54 -3.53 1.29
CA LEU A 31 -19.24 -4.18 1.33
C LEU A 31 -18.10 -3.19 1.65
N SER A 32 -18.11 -2.00 1.03
CA SER A 32 -17.10 -0.97 1.26
C SER A 32 -17.12 -0.42 2.69
N ALA A 33 -18.31 -0.20 3.27
CA ALA A 33 -18.45 0.24 4.65
C ALA A 33 -17.96 -0.83 5.63
N PHE A 34 -18.34 -2.09 5.38
CA PHE A 34 -17.91 -3.23 6.19
C PHE A 34 -16.38 -3.37 6.20
N VAL A 35 -15.75 -3.40 5.02
CA VAL A 35 -14.29 -3.52 4.90
C VAL A 35 -13.59 -2.33 5.56
N ARG A 36 -14.08 -1.10 5.34
CA ARG A 36 -13.53 0.11 5.99
C ARG A 36 -13.56 0.00 7.50
N ASN A 37 -14.69 -0.41 8.07
CA ASN A 37 -14.85 -0.57 9.52
C ASN A 37 -13.97 -1.68 10.08
N ALA A 38 -13.85 -2.81 9.37
CA ALA A 38 -12.97 -3.91 9.76
C ALA A 38 -11.50 -3.45 9.80
N VAL A 39 -11.03 -2.75 8.77
CA VAL A 39 -9.66 -2.22 8.71
C VAL A 39 -9.39 -1.24 9.85
N ILE A 40 -10.32 -0.32 10.14
CA ILE A 40 -10.18 0.63 11.26
C ILE A 40 -10.07 -0.12 12.60
N ARG A 41 -10.90 -1.14 12.82
CA ARG A 41 -10.86 -1.93 14.07
C ARG A 41 -9.54 -2.68 14.23
N VAL A 42 -9.02 -3.27 13.14
CA VAL A 42 -7.71 -3.93 13.16
C VAL A 42 -6.60 -2.91 13.47
N ALA A 43 -6.62 -1.75 12.82
CA ALA A 43 -5.65 -0.69 13.09
C ALA A 43 -5.71 -0.20 14.54
N GLN A 44 -6.92 -0.01 15.09
CA GLN A 44 -7.08 0.36 16.49
C GLN A 44 -6.55 -0.72 17.44
N GLY A 45 -6.84 -2.00 17.17
CA GLY A 45 -6.32 -3.10 17.97
C GLY A 45 -4.79 -3.14 18.02
N LEU A 46 -4.13 -2.82 16.90
CA LEU A 46 -2.66 -2.70 16.86
C LEU A 46 -2.16 -1.51 17.69
N ILE A 47 -2.87 -0.37 17.66
CA ILE A 47 -2.53 0.79 18.49
C ILE A 47 -2.72 0.47 19.97
N ASP A 48 -3.79 -0.23 20.33
CA ASP A 48 -4.09 -0.59 21.71
C ASP A 48 -3.07 -1.61 22.27
N GLU A 49 -2.61 -2.54 21.44
CA GLU A 49 -1.65 -3.58 21.83
C GLU A 49 -0.21 -3.05 21.94
N TYR A 50 0.24 -2.22 20.99
CA TYR A 50 1.64 -1.83 20.86
C TYR A 50 1.93 -0.36 21.23
N GLY A 51 0.88 0.45 21.34
CA GLY A 51 1.01 1.91 21.46
C GLY A 51 1.26 2.59 20.12
N VAL A 52 0.77 3.83 20.01
CA VAL A 52 0.80 4.62 18.78
C VAL A 52 2.24 4.82 18.26
N GLU A 53 3.19 5.12 19.14
CA GLU A 53 4.57 5.42 18.74
C GLU A 53 5.31 4.22 18.13
N ALA A 54 5.11 3.02 18.69
CA ALA A 54 5.73 1.81 18.16
C ALA A 54 5.18 1.44 16.77
N VAL A 55 3.89 1.70 16.55
CA VAL A 55 3.24 1.52 15.25
C VAL A 55 3.82 2.51 14.24
N PHE A 56 3.89 3.80 14.57
CA PHE A 56 4.48 4.82 13.69
C PHE A 56 5.93 4.51 13.31
N GLN A 57 6.79 4.17 14.27
CA GLN A 57 8.19 3.83 13.99
C GLN A 57 8.34 2.66 13.01
N LYS A 58 7.51 1.61 13.14
CA LYS A 58 7.51 0.50 12.18
C LYS A 58 7.08 0.95 10.79
N PHE A 59 6.04 1.77 10.67
CA PHE A 59 5.57 2.23 9.36
C PHE A 59 6.55 3.18 8.69
N GLU A 60 7.15 4.13 9.42
CA GLU A 60 8.22 4.98 8.90
C GLU A 60 9.42 4.16 8.39
N THR A 61 9.80 3.12 9.14
CA THR A 61 10.89 2.22 8.73
C THR A 61 10.55 1.48 7.44
N ILE A 62 9.30 1.05 7.27
CA ILE A 62 8.83 0.35 6.06
C ILE A 62 8.77 1.31 4.86
N GLU A 63 8.26 2.54 5.04
CA GLU A 63 8.20 3.54 3.98
C GLU A 63 9.58 3.99 3.55
N ALA A 64 10.48 4.26 4.51
CA ALA A 64 11.88 4.58 4.23
C ALA A 64 12.57 3.45 3.47
N ARG A 65 12.34 2.19 3.86
CA ARG A 65 12.88 1.02 3.15
C ARG A 65 12.33 0.93 1.72
N ARG A 66 11.03 1.11 1.52
CA ARG A 66 10.42 1.12 0.18
C ARG A 66 10.93 2.25 -0.70
N ALA A 67 11.11 3.44 -0.14
CA ALA A 67 11.68 4.58 -0.86
C ALA A 67 13.12 4.28 -1.32
N ALA A 68 13.93 3.69 -0.44
CA ALA A 68 15.29 3.26 -0.78
C ALA A 68 15.31 2.16 -1.87
N GLU A 69 14.42 1.16 -1.77
CA GLU A 69 14.27 0.10 -2.79
C GLU A 69 13.86 0.66 -4.16
N VAL A 70 12.94 1.63 -4.21
CA VAL A 70 12.53 2.28 -5.46
C VAL A 70 13.66 3.12 -6.04
N SER A 71 14.36 3.91 -5.21
CA SER A 71 15.51 4.69 -5.66
C SER A 71 16.60 3.80 -6.28
N ALA A 72 16.95 2.70 -5.59
CA ALA A 72 17.94 1.75 -6.10
C ALA A 72 17.53 1.15 -7.45
N ARG A 73 16.25 0.80 -7.64
CA ARG A 73 15.72 0.30 -8.92
C ARG A 73 15.78 1.35 -10.02
N VAL A 74 15.50 2.61 -9.70
CA VAL A 74 15.60 3.73 -10.66
C VAL A 74 17.06 3.95 -11.07
N ASP A 75 17.99 3.91 -10.11
CA ASP A 75 19.42 4.08 -10.36
C ASP A 75 19.98 2.93 -11.21
N GLU A 76 19.61 1.68 -10.91
CA GLU A 76 19.95 0.51 -11.72
C GLU A 76 19.40 0.64 -13.15
N PHE A 77 18.14 1.06 -13.30
CA PHE A 77 17.53 1.27 -14.61
C PHE A 77 18.26 2.38 -15.38
N ARG A 78 18.62 3.49 -14.73
CA ARG A 78 19.37 4.60 -15.33
C ARG A 78 20.77 4.16 -15.77
N ALA A 79 21.46 3.40 -14.93
CA ALA A 79 22.78 2.84 -15.23
C ALA A 79 22.76 1.84 -16.39
N ARG A 80 21.63 1.17 -16.67
CA ARG A 80 21.44 0.32 -17.86
C ARG A 80 21.19 1.10 -19.14
N LEU A 81 20.58 2.29 -19.06
CA LEU A 81 20.27 3.11 -20.23
C LEU A 81 21.47 3.94 -20.72
N LEU A 82 22.30 4.46 -19.79
CA LEU A 82 23.46 5.29 -20.11
C LEU A 82 24.57 4.62 -20.97
N PRO A 83 24.91 3.31 -20.83
CA PRO A 83 25.95 2.68 -21.64
C PRO A 83 25.57 2.51 -23.13
N GLN A 84 24.32 2.76 -23.53
CA GLN A 84 23.92 2.76 -24.94
C GLN A 84 24.10 4.12 -25.65
N GLN A 85 24.39 5.21 -24.94
CA GLN A 85 24.52 6.54 -25.55
C GLN A 85 25.96 6.96 -25.93
N HIS A 86 26.97 6.09 -25.83
CA HIS A 86 28.38 6.41 -26.14
C HIS A 86 29.04 5.48 -27.18
N ARG A 87 28.27 4.86 -28.09
CA ARG A 87 28.83 4.21 -29.29
C ARG A 87 28.18 4.76 -30.57
N GLY A 88 28.83 5.76 -31.14
CA GLY A 88 28.51 6.40 -32.42
C GLY A 88 28.62 7.92 -32.25
N SER A 89 29.58 8.65 -32.80
CA SER A 89 30.42 8.44 -33.99
C SER A 89 31.89 8.77 -33.72
N PRO A 90 32.85 8.00 -34.26
CA PRO A 90 34.16 8.53 -34.61
C PRO A 90 34.08 9.17 -36.01
N ASP A 91 34.42 10.46 -36.12
CA ASP A 91 34.91 11.07 -37.37
C ASP A 91 36.44 10.85 -37.47
#